data_AF-A0A415LVB3-F1
#
_entry.id   AF-A0A415LVB3-F1
#
_cell.length_a   1.000
_cell.length_b   1.000
_cell.length_c   1.000
_cell.angle_alpha   90.00
_cell.angle_beta   90.00
_cell.angle_gamma   90.00
#
_symmetry.space_group_name_H-M   'P 1'
#
loop_
_entity.id
_entity.type
_entity.pdbx_description
1 polymer ?
#
loop_
_entity_poly.entity_id
_entity_poly.type
_entity_poly.pdbx_seq_one_letter_code
_entity_poly.pdbx_strand_id
1 'polypeptide(L)'
;MEKPDSSLLFRQPMYADKKQWKQFLSIFLLAAGVGFTVAGIIFFFAYNWEDLPKFAKLGIVQTLLVASVLLTVFTRWNILIKQIILTGATFLMGTLFAVFGQIYQTGADAYDLFLGWTLFTILWAFAIRFTPLWLTFIGLLCTTIWLYAMQIVPDNQWAVTLLTSAVTWICASATVVTEWMSIKGTLSRQNRWFVSLLSLATIVHVTYLMMAVICEKDAIVSIPLASTVLLFSAGLWFGWRQRNLFYLSAIPFAILMILLSLFICHSNLRDVNIFLLSGIIVITGTTLLIYAILHLKKQWYGTEE
;
A
#
# COMPACT_ATOMS: atom_id res chain seq x y z
N MET A 1 -48.60 -9.79 -22.68
CA MET A 1 -47.24 -9.22 -22.65
C MET A 1 -46.55 -9.78 -21.42
N GLU A 2 -45.79 -10.86 -21.60
CA GLU A 2 -45.00 -11.50 -20.54
C GLU A 2 -43.95 -10.51 -20.01
N LYS A 3 -43.81 -10.45 -18.68
CA LYS A 3 -42.70 -9.77 -18.02
C LYS A 3 -41.40 -10.49 -18.42
N PRO A 4 -40.34 -9.77 -18.81
CA PRO A 4 -39.05 -10.40 -19.03
C PRO A 4 -38.52 -10.94 -17.70
N ASP A 5 -38.26 -12.25 -17.67
CA ASP A 5 -37.67 -12.99 -16.56
C ASP A 5 -36.30 -12.37 -16.16
N SER A 6 -36.30 -11.56 -15.11
CA SER A 6 -35.10 -11.01 -14.47
C SER A 6 -34.24 -12.06 -13.77
N SER A 7 -34.71 -13.32 -13.70
CA SER A 7 -34.04 -14.46 -13.09
C SER A 7 -32.84 -14.99 -13.88
N LEU A 8 -32.72 -14.65 -15.17
CA LEU A 8 -31.64 -15.13 -16.04
C LEU A 8 -30.34 -14.31 -15.96
N LEU A 9 -30.37 -13.09 -15.44
CA LEU A 9 -29.16 -12.26 -15.30
C LEU A 9 -28.30 -12.61 -14.07
N PHE A 10 -28.83 -13.40 -13.14
CA PHE A 10 -28.17 -13.72 -11.87
C PHE A 10 -27.41 -15.05 -11.83
N ARG A 11 -27.41 -15.83 -12.92
CA ARG A 11 -26.65 -17.09 -13.02
C ARG A 11 -25.37 -16.95 -13.83
N GLN A 12 -24.57 -15.92 -13.56
CA GLN A 12 -23.15 -16.04 -13.89
C GLN A 12 -22.55 -17.01 -12.87
N PRO A 13 -21.90 -18.12 -13.29
CA PRO A 13 -21.23 -18.99 -12.35
C PRO A 13 -20.20 -18.18 -11.57
N MET A 14 -20.39 -18.05 -10.25
CA MET A 14 -19.42 -17.44 -9.34
C MET A 14 -18.05 -18.16 -9.35
N TYR A 15 -18.00 -19.36 -9.94
CA TYR A 15 -16.82 -20.18 -10.00
C TYR A 15 -16.00 -19.91 -11.26
N ALA A 16 -14.70 -19.75 -11.06
CA ALA A 16 -13.77 -19.56 -12.16
C ALA A 16 -13.71 -20.82 -13.04
N ASP A 17 -13.76 -20.63 -14.35
CA ASP A 17 -13.62 -21.71 -15.33
C ASP A 17 -12.16 -22.25 -15.35
N LYS A 18 -11.96 -23.47 -15.85
CA LYS A 18 -10.65 -24.13 -16.00
C LYS A 18 -9.63 -23.23 -16.71
N LYS A 19 -10.07 -22.47 -17.72
CA LYS A 19 -9.21 -21.52 -18.43
C LYS A 19 -8.73 -20.38 -17.53
N GLN A 20 -9.61 -19.84 -16.69
CA GLN A 20 -9.29 -18.78 -15.74
C GLN A 20 -8.36 -19.30 -14.64
N TRP A 21 -8.59 -20.52 -14.13
CA TRP A 21 -7.68 -21.18 -13.19
C TRP A 21 -6.28 -21.38 -13.75
N LYS A 22 -6.18 -21.86 -15.00
CA LYS A 22 -4.88 -22.04 -15.66
C LYS A 22 -4.15 -20.72 -15.83
N GLN A 23 -4.86 -19.66 -16.23
CA GLN A 23 -4.28 -18.33 -16.37
C GLN A 23 -3.81 -17.76 -15.02
N PHE A 24 -4.65 -17.86 -13.99
CA PHE A 24 -4.30 -17.45 -12.63
C PHE A 24 -3.06 -18.20 -12.15
N LEU A 25 -3.05 -19.53 -12.24
CA LEU A 25 -1.95 -20.35 -11.77
C LEU A 25 -0.65 -20.02 -12.53
N SER A 26 -0.73 -19.79 -13.85
CA SER A 26 0.44 -19.39 -14.64
C SER A 26 1.00 -18.04 -14.20
N ILE A 27 0.16 -17.05 -13.94
CA ILE A 27 0.59 -15.71 -13.49
C ILE A 27 1.14 -15.80 -12.06
N PHE A 28 0.43 -16.51 -11.19
CA PHE A 28 0.81 -16.70 -9.79
C PHE A 28 2.16 -17.41 -9.67
N LEU A 29 2.35 -18.55 -10.34
CA LEU A 29 3.62 -19.28 -10.31
C LEU A 29 4.77 -18.47 -10.90
N LEU A 30 4.51 -17.68 -11.95
CA LEU A 30 5.53 -16.79 -12.52
C LEU A 30 5.92 -15.67 -11.54
N ALA A 31 4.92 -15.00 -10.96
CA ALA A 31 5.15 -13.94 -9.97
C ALA A 31 5.84 -14.48 -8.71
N ALA A 32 5.39 -15.62 -8.20
CA ALA A 32 5.99 -16.30 -7.05
C ALA A 32 7.41 -16.78 -7.37
N GLY A 33 7.66 -17.34 -8.56
CA GLY A 33 8.99 -17.77 -8.99
C GLY A 33 9.97 -16.60 -9.03
N VAL A 34 9.58 -15.47 -9.61
CA VAL A 34 10.42 -14.26 -9.61
C VAL A 34 10.61 -13.73 -8.19
N GLY A 35 9.54 -13.67 -7.38
CA GLY A 35 9.61 -13.23 -5.99
C GLY A 35 10.54 -14.08 -5.13
N PHE A 36 10.42 -15.41 -5.19
CA PHE A 36 11.30 -16.33 -4.48
C PHE A 36 12.73 -16.33 -5.01
N THR A 37 12.94 -16.07 -6.31
CA THR A 37 14.29 -15.90 -6.85
C THR A 37 14.95 -14.67 -6.24
N VAL A 38 14.26 -13.53 -6.22
CA VAL A 38 14.77 -12.30 -5.59
C VAL A 38 15.02 -12.50 -4.09
N ALA A 39 14.07 -13.10 -3.37
CA ALA A 39 14.23 -13.38 -1.94
C ALA A 39 15.41 -14.34 -1.68
N GLY A 40 15.54 -15.38 -2.50
CA GLY A 40 16.66 -16.32 -2.45
C GLY A 40 18.00 -15.63 -2.69
N ILE A 41 18.08 -14.67 -3.62
CA ILE A 41 19.29 -13.86 -3.83
C ILE A 41 19.61 -13.02 -2.59
N ILE A 42 18.61 -12.38 -1.98
CA ILE A 42 18.81 -11.60 -0.75
C ILE A 42 19.34 -12.49 0.39
N PHE A 43 18.74 -13.67 0.60
CA PHE A 43 19.20 -14.60 1.63
C PHE A 43 20.56 -15.23 1.31
N PHE A 44 20.86 -15.48 0.04
CA PHE A 44 22.18 -15.92 -0.39
C PHE A 44 23.25 -14.90 0.02
N PHE A 45 22.99 -13.60 -0.19
CA PHE A 45 23.88 -12.55 0.26
C PHE A 45 24.00 -12.47 1.77
N ALA A 46 22.88 -12.59 2.49
CA ALA A 46 22.87 -12.56 3.94
C ALA A 46 23.70 -13.70 4.54
N TYR A 47 23.58 -14.91 4.00
CA TYR A 47 24.29 -16.09 4.50
C TYR A 47 25.78 -16.10 4.10
N ASN A 48 26.10 -15.81 2.84
CA ASN A 48 27.47 -15.88 2.32
C ASN A 48 28.22 -14.54 2.44
N TRP A 49 27.77 -13.63 3.29
CA TRP A 49 28.29 -12.25 3.28
C TRP A 49 29.79 -12.20 3.57
N GLU A 50 30.27 -12.96 4.55
CA GLU A 50 31.68 -12.92 4.97
C GLU A 50 32.60 -13.55 3.93
N ASP A 51 32.15 -14.63 3.28
CA ASP A 51 32.95 -15.42 2.34
C ASP A 51 33.05 -14.82 0.93
N LEU A 52 32.13 -13.91 0.57
CA LEU A 52 32.08 -13.34 -0.77
C LEU A 52 33.00 -12.10 -0.91
N PRO A 53 33.92 -12.07 -1.90
CA PRO A 53 34.72 -10.89 -2.16
C PRO A 53 33.84 -9.74 -2.70
N LYS A 54 34.24 -8.50 -2.42
CA LYS A 54 33.47 -7.28 -2.75
C LYS A 54 33.02 -7.22 -4.22
N PHE A 55 33.91 -7.57 -5.14
CA PHE A 55 33.61 -7.60 -6.58
C PHE A 55 32.60 -8.68 -6.96
N ALA A 56 32.64 -9.86 -6.33
CA ALA A 56 31.65 -10.89 -6.58
C ALA A 56 30.27 -10.43 -6.11
N LYS A 57 30.19 -9.76 -4.96
CA LYS A 57 28.93 -9.27 -4.43
C LYS A 57 28.21 -8.31 -5.38
N LEU A 58 28.93 -7.31 -5.87
CA LEU A 58 28.38 -6.35 -6.84
C LEU A 58 28.16 -6.99 -8.21
N GLY A 59 29.13 -7.79 -8.67
CA GLY A 59 29.10 -8.42 -9.99
C GLY A 59 27.93 -9.38 -10.17
N ILE A 60 27.59 -10.18 -9.16
CA ILE A 60 26.44 -11.10 -9.21
C ILE A 60 25.14 -10.32 -9.37
N VAL A 61 24.89 -9.33 -8.51
CA VAL A 61 23.63 -8.54 -8.57
C VAL A 61 23.54 -7.77 -9.87
N GLN A 62 24.62 -7.12 -10.30
CA GLN A 62 24.64 -6.35 -11.54
C GLN A 62 24.44 -7.24 -12.77
N THR A 63 25.05 -8.42 -12.82
CA THR A 63 24.87 -9.38 -13.92
C THR A 63 23.42 -9.85 -14.01
N LEU A 64 22.80 -10.17 -12.87
CA LEU A 64 21.39 -10.58 -12.81
C LEU A 64 20.44 -9.46 -13.26
N LEU A 65 20.72 -8.23 -12.84
CA LEU A 65 19.95 -7.05 -13.22
C LEU A 65 20.05 -6.80 -14.73
N VAL A 66 21.26 -6.79 -15.27
CA VAL A 66 21.51 -6.61 -16.72
C VAL A 66 20.85 -7.75 -17.51
N ALA A 67 21.01 -9.00 -17.09
CA ALA A 67 20.36 -10.15 -17.74
C ALA A 67 18.84 -10.01 -17.74
N SER A 68 18.23 -9.58 -16.64
CA SER A 68 16.78 -9.37 -16.53
C SER A 68 16.28 -8.30 -17.51
N VAL A 69 17.02 -7.19 -17.64
CA VAL A 69 16.71 -6.11 -18.59
C VAL A 69 16.92 -6.57 -20.03
N LEU A 70 18.02 -7.25 -20.35
CA LEU A 70 18.29 -7.78 -21.69
C LEU A 70 17.23 -8.79 -22.12
N LEU A 71 16.84 -9.71 -21.22
CA LEU A 71 15.76 -10.65 -21.47
C LEU A 71 14.45 -9.90 -21.78
N THR A 72 14.14 -8.82 -21.07
CA THR A 72 12.91 -8.07 -21.35
C THR A 72 12.95 -7.28 -22.65
N VAL A 73 14.10 -6.71 -23.02
CA VAL A 73 14.25 -5.94 -24.26
C VAL A 73 14.26 -6.85 -25.49
N PHE A 74 15.08 -7.90 -25.48
CA PHE A 74 15.39 -8.67 -26.69
C PHE A 74 14.49 -9.88 -26.93
N THR A 75 13.77 -10.37 -25.93
CA THR A 75 12.84 -11.49 -26.13
C THR A 75 11.49 -11.01 -26.70
N ARG A 76 10.80 -11.89 -27.41
CA ARG A 76 9.42 -11.65 -27.91
C ARG A 76 8.34 -12.18 -26.95
N TRP A 77 8.65 -12.26 -25.65
CA TRP A 77 7.72 -12.76 -24.65
C TRP A 77 6.52 -11.85 -24.45
N ASN A 78 5.45 -12.42 -23.89
CA ASN A 78 4.23 -11.69 -23.54
C ASN A 78 4.57 -10.49 -22.63
N ILE A 79 3.89 -9.36 -22.86
CA ILE A 79 4.06 -8.14 -22.08
C ILE A 79 3.97 -8.37 -20.57
N LEU A 80 3.07 -9.25 -20.11
CA LEU A 80 2.92 -9.56 -18.69
C LEU A 80 4.17 -10.23 -18.11
N ILE A 81 4.79 -11.15 -18.87
CA ILE A 81 6.05 -11.79 -18.45
C ILE A 81 7.13 -10.73 -18.32
N LYS A 82 7.21 -9.82 -19.29
CA LYS A 82 8.17 -8.70 -19.24
C LYS A 82 7.95 -7.79 -18.03
N GLN A 83 6.69 -7.48 -17.75
CA GLN A 83 6.29 -6.68 -16.59
C GLN A 83 6.71 -7.34 -15.27
N ILE A 84 6.51 -8.65 -15.12
CA ILE A 84 6.89 -9.39 -13.91
C ILE A 84 8.42 -9.46 -13.77
N ILE A 85 9.16 -9.75 -14.84
CA ILE A 85 10.63 -9.80 -14.81
C ILE A 85 11.22 -8.43 -14.43
N LEU A 86 10.72 -7.35 -15.02
CA LEU A 86 11.20 -6.00 -14.69
C LEU A 86 10.78 -5.55 -13.28
N THR A 87 9.67 -6.06 -12.77
CA THR A 87 9.31 -5.89 -11.35
C THR A 87 10.37 -6.59 -10.47
N GLY A 88 10.78 -7.82 -10.82
CA GLY A 88 11.92 -8.49 -10.17
C GLY A 88 13.22 -7.69 -10.25
N ALA A 89 13.55 -7.14 -11.44
CA ALA A 89 14.73 -6.30 -11.63
C ALA A 89 14.70 -5.02 -10.76
N THR A 90 13.51 -4.47 -10.50
CA THR A 90 13.33 -3.34 -9.58
C THR A 90 13.74 -3.71 -8.16
N PHE A 91 13.41 -4.90 -7.68
CA PHE A 91 13.88 -5.35 -6.37
C PHE A 91 15.37 -5.70 -6.36
N LEU A 92 15.91 -6.26 -7.45
CA LEU A 92 17.37 -6.45 -7.58
C LEU A 92 18.12 -5.13 -7.55
N MET A 93 17.53 -4.03 -8.06
CA MET A 93 18.10 -2.70 -7.91
C MET A 93 18.19 -2.28 -6.43
N GLY A 94 17.15 -2.56 -5.64
CA GLY A 94 17.18 -2.37 -4.18
C GLY A 94 18.26 -3.22 -3.51
N THR A 95 18.40 -4.49 -3.91
CA THR A 95 19.49 -5.37 -3.44
C THR A 95 20.86 -4.79 -3.79
N LEU A 96 21.04 -4.22 -4.98
CA LEU A 96 22.30 -3.60 -5.40
C LEU A 96 22.66 -2.42 -4.48
N PHE A 97 21.71 -1.53 -4.18
CA PHE A 97 21.93 -0.42 -3.26
C PHE A 97 22.25 -0.90 -1.84
N ALA A 98 21.54 -1.92 -1.34
CA ALA A 98 21.81 -2.49 -0.03
C ALA A 98 23.23 -3.09 0.06
N VAL A 99 23.62 -3.89 -0.94
CA VAL A 99 24.96 -4.48 -1.03
C VAL A 99 26.03 -3.39 -1.14
N PHE A 100 25.79 -2.35 -1.94
CA PHE A 100 26.69 -1.22 -2.08
C PHE A 100 26.90 -0.48 -0.75
N GLY A 101 25.81 -0.12 -0.06
CA GLY A 101 25.87 0.56 1.24
C GLY A 101 26.63 -0.26 2.29
N GLN A 102 26.44 -1.58 2.30
CA GLN A 102 27.14 -2.49 3.22
C GLN A 102 28.62 -2.70 2.87
N ILE A 103 29.00 -2.73 1.59
CA ILE A 103 30.41 -2.91 1.17
C ILE A 103 31.24 -1.67 1.49
N TYR A 104 30.68 -0.49 1.21
CA TYR A 104 31.42 0.75 1.26
C TYR A 104 31.21 1.53 2.55
N GLN A 105 30.28 1.12 3.43
CA GLN A 105 30.01 1.70 4.76
C GLN A 105 30.29 3.20 4.81
N THR A 106 29.76 3.95 3.84
CA THR A 106 30.18 5.33 3.55
C THR A 106 29.65 6.34 4.56
N GLY A 107 29.12 5.86 5.70
CA GLY A 107 28.30 6.66 6.60
C GLY A 107 27.00 7.16 5.97
N ALA A 108 26.59 6.62 4.81
CA ALA A 108 25.34 6.99 4.16
C ALA A 108 24.15 6.48 4.96
N ASP A 109 23.15 7.34 5.12
CA ASP A 109 21.90 6.99 5.78
C ASP A 109 21.08 6.03 4.92
N ALA A 110 20.17 5.28 5.55
CA ALA A 110 19.27 4.39 4.81
C ALA A 110 18.44 5.18 3.78
N TYR A 111 18.09 6.44 4.11
CA TYR A 111 17.46 7.39 3.20
C TYR A 111 18.14 7.45 1.82
N ASP A 112 19.46 7.59 1.75
CA ASP A 112 20.17 7.75 0.47
C ASP A 112 20.00 6.54 -0.45
N LEU A 113 20.01 5.35 0.15
CA LEU A 113 19.82 4.08 -0.57
C LEU A 113 18.38 3.94 -1.09
N PHE A 114 17.38 4.31 -0.28
CA PHE A 114 15.98 4.31 -0.68
C PHE A 114 15.66 5.39 -1.72
N LEU A 115 16.31 6.56 -1.64
CA LEU A 115 16.22 7.60 -2.66
C LEU A 115 16.75 7.10 -4.00
N GLY A 116 17.96 6.51 -4.01
CA GLY A 116 18.51 5.87 -5.19
C GLY A 116 17.54 4.84 -5.76
N TRP A 117 17.04 3.93 -4.92
CA TRP A 117 16.08 2.91 -5.36
C TRP A 117 14.81 3.51 -5.97
N THR A 118 14.25 4.56 -5.36
CA THR A 118 13.06 5.28 -5.84
C THR A 118 13.31 5.92 -7.22
N LEU A 119 14.44 6.63 -7.38
CA LEU A 119 14.81 7.31 -8.62
C LEU A 119 15.00 6.34 -9.79
N PHE A 120 15.56 5.15 -9.57
CA PHE A 120 15.64 4.16 -10.63
C PHE A 120 14.28 3.50 -10.91
N THR A 121 13.47 3.26 -9.87
CA THR A 121 12.15 2.64 -10.01
C THR A 121 11.18 3.48 -10.86
N ILE A 122 11.24 4.81 -10.78
CA ILE A 122 10.33 5.69 -11.55
C ILE A 122 10.50 5.52 -13.06
N LEU A 123 11.74 5.33 -13.52
CA LEU A 123 12.07 5.15 -14.94
C LEU A 123 11.37 3.88 -15.47
N TRP A 124 11.43 2.80 -14.69
CA TRP A 124 10.78 1.55 -15.01
C TRP A 124 9.25 1.65 -14.92
N ALA A 125 8.71 2.32 -13.91
CA ALA A 125 7.27 2.50 -13.72
C ALA A 125 6.62 3.19 -14.95
N PHE A 126 7.27 4.25 -15.47
CA PHE A 126 6.82 4.93 -16.69
C PHE A 126 6.97 4.07 -17.94
N ALA A 127 8.12 3.40 -18.11
CA ALA A 127 8.38 2.60 -19.30
C ALA A 127 7.42 1.42 -19.46
N ILE A 128 7.06 0.78 -18.34
CA ILE A 128 6.37 -0.52 -18.32
C ILE A 128 4.86 -0.39 -18.14
N ARG A 129 4.40 0.73 -17.55
CA ARG A 129 2.98 1.03 -17.29
C ARG A 129 2.24 -0.10 -16.56
N PHE A 130 2.92 -0.73 -15.59
CA PHE A 130 2.37 -1.85 -14.83
C PHE A 130 1.93 -1.42 -13.44
N THR A 131 0.67 -1.71 -13.08
CA THR A 131 0.05 -1.22 -11.85
C THR A 131 0.79 -1.63 -10.57
N PRO A 132 1.22 -2.90 -10.37
CA PRO A 132 2.05 -3.27 -9.23
C PRO A 132 3.37 -2.50 -9.14
N LEU A 133 3.99 -2.14 -10.26
CA LEU A 133 5.25 -1.39 -10.24
C LEU A 133 5.04 0.07 -9.82
N TRP A 134 3.91 0.68 -10.21
CA TRP A 134 3.48 1.98 -9.70
C TRP A 134 3.23 1.95 -8.19
N LEU A 135 2.65 0.86 -7.67
CA LEU A 135 2.50 0.67 -6.23
C LEU A 135 3.86 0.62 -5.52
N THR A 136 4.80 -0.16 -6.06
CA THR A 136 6.17 -0.24 -5.53
C THR A 136 6.84 1.13 -5.54
N PHE A 137 6.71 1.89 -6.62
CA PHE A 137 7.25 3.25 -6.72
C PHE A 137 6.66 4.18 -5.65
N ILE A 138 5.33 4.21 -5.50
CA ILE A 138 4.68 5.06 -4.49
C ILE A 138 5.11 4.65 -3.08
N GLY A 139 5.17 3.35 -2.80
CA GLY A 139 5.68 2.82 -1.54
C GLY A 139 7.10 3.28 -1.24
N LEU A 140 8.01 3.13 -2.21
CA LEU A 140 9.40 3.57 -2.07
C LEU A 140 9.53 5.08 -1.88
N LEU A 141 8.74 5.89 -2.60
CA LEU A 141 8.71 7.34 -2.43
C LEU A 141 8.25 7.73 -1.02
N CYS A 142 7.18 7.10 -0.53
CA CYS A 142 6.68 7.30 0.82
C CYS A 142 7.71 6.89 1.87
N THR A 143 8.35 5.73 1.72
CA THR A 143 9.42 5.28 2.62
C THR A 143 10.62 6.22 2.58
N THR A 144 11.01 6.72 1.40
CA THR A 144 12.12 7.67 1.25
C THR A 144 11.84 8.96 2.01
N ILE A 145 10.65 9.54 1.87
CA ILE A 145 10.27 10.77 2.59
C ILE A 145 10.19 10.52 4.10
N TRP A 146 9.65 9.37 4.50
CA TRP A 146 9.60 8.97 5.91
C TRP A 146 11.01 8.85 6.52
N LEU A 147 11.91 8.14 5.85
CA LEU A 147 13.30 7.99 6.30
C LEU A 147 14.03 9.33 6.35
N TYR A 148 13.81 10.21 5.37
CA TYR A 148 14.37 11.56 5.39
C TYR A 148 13.95 12.34 6.65
N ALA A 149 12.65 12.31 6.98
CA ALA A 149 12.13 12.99 8.15
C ALA A 149 12.76 12.47 9.45
N MET A 150 12.97 11.16 9.54
CA MET A 150 13.48 10.52 10.77
C MET A 150 15.00 10.54 10.89
N GLN A 151 15.75 10.51 9.79
CA GLN A 151 17.21 10.39 9.80
C GLN A 151 17.92 11.74 9.65
N ILE A 152 17.40 12.62 8.79
CA ILE A 152 18.08 13.87 8.43
C ILE A 152 17.59 15.05 9.24
N VAL A 153 16.30 15.09 9.58
CA VAL A 153 15.65 16.25 10.21
C VAL A 153 14.88 15.90 11.49
N PRO A 154 15.35 14.99 12.37
CA PRO A 154 14.57 14.52 13.52
C PRO A 154 14.24 15.64 14.53
N ASP A 155 15.14 16.61 14.69
CA ASP A 155 15.01 17.64 15.73
C ASP A 155 14.04 18.78 15.36
N ASN A 156 13.66 18.89 14.08
CA ASN A 156 12.74 19.93 13.62
C ASN A 156 11.32 19.36 13.48
N GLN A 157 10.55 19.45 14.56
CA GLN A 157 9.18 18.94 14.67
C GLN A 157 8.24 19.43 13.56
N TRP A 158 8.39 20.68 13.11
CA TRP A 158 7.62 21.24 12.00
C TRP A 158 7.93 20.52 10.69
N ALA A 159 9.21 20.34 10.38
CA ALA A 159 9.63 19.62 9.19
C ALA A 159 9.18 18.14 9.25
N VAL A 160 9.34 17.47 10.38
CA VAL A 160 8.89 16.08 10.58
C VAL A 160 7.38 15.96 10.36
N THR A 161 6.58 16.83 10.97
CA THR A 161 5.11 16.81 10.85
C THR A 161 4.67 17.07 9.41
N LEU A 162 5.31 18.01 8.71
CA LEU A 162 5.00 18.31 7.31
C LEU A 162 5.39 17.16 6.38
N LEU A 163 6.58 16.58 6.53
CA LEU A 163 7.08 15.50 5.69
C LEU A 163 6.29 14.21 5.90
N THR A 164 5.99 13.84 7.15
CA THR A 164 5.14 12.68 7.44
C THR A 164 3.70 12.90 6.96
N SER A 165 3.18 14.12 7.04
CA SER A 165 1.88 14.44 6.43
C SER A 165 1.92 14.39 4.90
N ALA A 166 3.04 14.78 4.28
CA ALA A 166 3.23 14.71 2.83
C ALA A 166 3.13 13.27 2.31
N VAL A 167 3.60 12.28 3.07
CA VAL A 167 3.41 10.85 2.76
C VAL A 167 1.91 10.52 2.60
N THR A 168 1.07 10.96 3.54
CA THR A 168 -0.40 10.79 3.45
C THR A 168 -0.95 11.44 2.20
N TRP A 169 -0.55 12.67 1.89
CA TRP A 169 -1.06 13.43 0.74
C TRP A 169 -0.60 12.87 -0.60
N ILE A 170 0.57 12.25 -0.69
CA ILE A 170 1.03 11.49 -1.86
C ILE A 170 0.12 10.28 -2.10
N CYS A 171 -0.15 9.49 -1.06
CA CYS A 171 -1.08 8.35 -1.16
C CYS A 171 -2.51 8.80 -1.50
N ALA A 172 -2.98 9.90 -0.89
CA ALA A 172 -4.30 10.46 -1.13
C ALA A 172 -4.45 10.96 -2.58
N SER A 173 -3.47 11.73 -3.08
CA SER A 173 -3.49 12.22 -4.46
C SER A 173 -3.42 11.06 -5.47
N ALA A 174 -2.59 10.04 -5.20
CA ALA A 174 -2.56 8.83 -6.02
C ALA A 174 -3.92 8.10 -6.01
N THR A 175 -4.59 8.03 -4.86
CA THR A 175 -5.95 7.47 -4.75
C THR A 175 -6.95 8.27 -5.60
N VAL A 176 -6.93 9.60 -5.49
CA VAL A 176 -7.83 10.48 -6.27
C VAL A 176 -7.60 10.32 -7.77
N VAL A 177 -6.34 10.33 -8.21
CA VAL A 177 -5.98 10.16 -9.61
C VAL A 177 -6.45 8.79 -10.13
N THR A 178 -6.26 7.73 -9.35
CA THR A 178 -6.62 6.36 -9.76
C THR A 178 -8.13 6.10 -9.72
N GLU A 179 -8.86 6.65 -8.74
CA GLU A 179 -10.33 6.68 -8.73
C GLU A 179 -10.88 7.44 -9.94
N TRP A 180 -10.31 8.60 -10.26
CA TRP A 180 -10.72 9.37 -11.42
C TRP A 180 -10.49 8.63 -12.74
N MET A 181 -9.34 7.96 -12.87
CA MET A 181 -9.05 7.09 -14.01
C MET A 181 -9.99 5.87 -14.08
N SER A 182 -10.39 5.32 -12.93
CA SER A 182 -11.38 4.24 -12.82
C SER A 182 -12.75 4.68 -13.30
N ILE A 183 -13.21 5.88 -12.88
CA ILE A 183 -14.50 6.45 -13.29
C ILE A 183 -14.52 6.75 -14.80
N LYS A 184 -13.43 7.29 -15.35
CA LYS A 184 -13.28 7.55 -16.79
C LYS A 184 -13.13 6.28 -17.64
N GLY A 185 -13.03 5.11 -17.02
CA GLY A 185 -12.84 3.83 -17.72
C GLY A 185 -11.43 3.63 -18.31
N THR A 186 -10.47 4.51 -18.00
CA THR A 186 -9.08 4.36 -18.46
C THR A 186 -8.32 3.33 -17.62
N LEU A 187 -8.74 3.09 -16.38
CA LEU A 187 -8.23 2.01 -15.54
C LEU A 187 -9.13 0.77 -15.67
N SER A 188 -8.51 -0.40 -15.90
CA SER A 188 -9.25 -1.64 -16.02
C SER A 188 -10.00 -1.98 -14.73
N ARG A 189 -11.19 -2.61 -14.85
CA ARG A 189 -11.97 -3.07 -13.69
C ARG A 189 -11.19 -4.06 -12.82
N GLN A 190 -10.26 -4.80 -13.42
CA GLN A 190 -9.39 -5.74 -12.73
C GLN A 190 -8.38 -5.04 -11.79
N ASN A 191 -8.04 -3.77 -12.06
CA ASN A 191 -7.08 -3.00 -11.26
C ASN A 191 -7.73 -2.23 -10.10
N ARG A 192 -9.01 -2.48 -9.77
CA ARG A 192 -9.66 -1.82 -8.62
C ARG A 192 -8.97 -2.12 -7.28
N TRP A 193 -8.32 -3.29 -7.16
CA TRP A 193 -7.54 -3.62 -5.96
C TRP A 193 -6.46 -2.57 -5.66
N PHE A 194 -5.87 -1.97 -6.70
CA PHE A 194 -4.84 -0.94 -6.55
C PHE A 194 -5.39 0.33 -5.90
N VAL A 195 -6.58 0.74 -6.33
CA VAL A 195 -7.31 1.88 -5.76
C VAL A 195 -7.68 1.61 -4.31
N SER A 196 -8.20 0.42 -4.03
CA SER A 196 -8.54 0.00 -2.66
C SER A 196 -7.31 -0.06 -1.74
N LEU A 197 -6.15 -0.45 -2.27
CA LEU A 197 -4.92 -0.52 -1.48
C LEU A 197 -4.34 0.86 -1.19
N LEU A 198 -4.33 1.78 -2.17
CA LEU A 198 -3.89 3.17 -1.98
C LEU A 198 -4.80 3.93 -1.01
N SER A 199 -6.12 3.75 -1.14
CA SER A 199 -7.09 4.35 -0.22
C SER A 199 -6.94 3.78 1.19
N LEU A 200 -6.76 2.46 1.32
CA LEU A 200 -6.48 1.83 2.62
C LEU A 200 -5.19 2.38 3.24
N ALA A 201 -4.11 2.47 2.47
CA ALA A 201 -2.84 3.03 2.93
C ALA A 201 -3.00 4.48 3.41
N THR A 202 -3.79 5.29 2.68
CA THR A 202 -4.10 6.67 3.07
C THR A 202 -4.86 6.72 4.39
N ILE A 203 -5.92 5.91 4.55
CA ILE A 203 -6.74 5.87 5.76
C ILE A 203 -5.90 5.40 6.95
N VAL A 204 -5.15 4.31 6.81
CA VAL A 204 -4.31 3.77 7.89
C VAL A 204 -3.24 4.78 8.29
N HIS A 205 -2.56 5.41 7.33
CA HIS A 205 -1.48 6.35 7.62
C HIS A 205 -1.99 7.63 8.30
N VAL A 206 -3.12 8.21 7.83
CA VAL A 206 -3.68 9.40 8.49
C VAL A 206 -4.20 9.08 9.89
N THR A 207 -4.80 7.90 10.09
CA THR A 207 -5.19 7.41 11.42
C THR A 207 -3.99 7.25 12.33
N TYR A 208 -2.91 6.64 11.84
CA TYR A 208 -1.68 6.50 12.59
C TYR A 208 -1.10 7.85 13.01
N LEU A 209 -0.98 8.82 12.10
CA LEU A 209 -0.48 10.16 12.44
C LEU A 209 -1.34 10.85 13.50
N MET A 210 -2.67 10.74 13.40
CA MET A 210 -3.56 11.31 14.40
C MET A 210 -3.39 10.63 15.76
N MET A 211 -3.33 9.30 15.81
CA MET A 211 -3.11 8.56 17.06
C MET A 211 -1.75 8.87 17.70
N ALA A 212 -0.69 8.99 16.89
CA ALA A 212 0.65 9.33 17.37
C ALA A 212 0.64 10.69 18.08
N VAL A 213 0.05 11.70 17.43
CA VAL A 213 0.01 13.07 17.96
C VAL A 213 -0.93 13.24 19.14
N ILE A 214 -2.01 12.44 19.25
CA ILE A 214 -2.89 12.44 20.43
C ILE A 214 -2.13 12.06 21.71
N CYS A 215 -1.18 11.15 21.63
CA CYS A 215 -0.48 10.65 22.81
C CYS A 215 0.78 11.45 23.17
N GLU A 216 1.13 12.45 22.35
CA GLU A 216 2.33 13.26 22.50
C GLU A 216 1.97 14.70 22.92
N LYS A 217 2.50 15.15 24.06
CA LYS A 217 2.06 16.40 24.71
C LYS A 217 2.46 17.68 23.95
N ASP A 218 3.58 17.65 23.23
CA ASP A 218 4.17 18.82 22.58
C ASP A 218 4.13 18.73 21.04
N ALA A 219 3.34 17.81 20.49
CA ALA A 219 3.25 17.59 19.06
C ALA A 219 2.30 18.60 18.36
N ILE A 220 2.59 18.90 17.09
CA ILE A 220 1.79 19.83 16.28
C ILE A 220 0.52 19.11 15.78
N VAL A 221 -0.58 19.28 16.53
CA VAL A 221 -1.87 18.63 16.25
C VAL A 221 -2.56 19.16 14.98
N SER A 222 -2.36 20.44 14.64
CA SER A 222 -3.18 21.12 13.62
C SER A 222 -3.09 20.47 12.23
N ILE A 223 -1.91 19.99 11.82
CA ILE A 223 -1.69 19.44 10.48
C ILE A 223 -2.31 18.04 10.32
N PRO A 224 -2.04 17.05 11.21
CA PRO A 224 -2.72 15.76 11.15
C PRO A 224 -4.24 15.87 11.35
N LEU A 225 -4.69 16.78 12.22
CA LEU A 225 -6.12 17.01 12.44
C LEU A 225 -6.80 17.53 11.16
N ALA A 226 -6.25 18.57 10.54
CA ALA A 226 -6.78 19.12 9.29
C ALA A 226 -6.79 18.05 8.18
N SER A 227 -5.71 17.27 8.06
CA SER A 227 -5.63 16.19 7.08
C SER A 227 -6.66 15.09 7.33
N THR A 228 -6.88 14.71 8.60
CA THR A 228 -7.89 13.70 8.99
C THR A 228 -9.29 14.18 8.63
N VAL A 229 -9.66 15.40 9.03
CA VAL A 229 -10.98 15.97 8.75
C VAL A 229 -11.22 16.03 7.24
N LEU A 230 -10.28 16.60 6.48
CA LEU A 230 -10.42 16.75 5.03
C LEU A 230 -10.55 15.40 4.31
N LEU A 231 -9.65 14.45 4.59
CA LEU A 231 -9.62 13.17 3.89
C LEU A 231 -10.79 12.26 4.28
N PHE A 232 -11.21 12.26 5.56
CA PHE A 232 -12.35 11.46 5.99
C PHE A 232 -13.67 12.03 5.49
N SER A 233 -13.86 13.35 5.53
CA SER A 233 -15.04 13.98 4.95
C SER A 233 -15.13 13.72 3.44
N ALA A 234 -14.03 13.88 2.70
CA ALA A 234 -13.98 13.59 1.28
C ALA A 234 -14.27 12.11 0.97
N GLY A 235 -13.65 11.19 1.73
CA GLY A 235 -13.83 9.75 1.56
C GLY A 235 -15.24 9.26 1.89
N LEU A 236 -15.87 9.77 2.96
CA LEU A 236 -17.25 9.45 3.30
C LEU A 236 -18.23 10.01 2.26
N TRP A 237 -18.04 11.26 1.82
CA TRP A 237 -18.85 11.86 0.77
C TRP A 237 -18.76 11.06 -0.54
N PHE A 238 -17.55 10.68 -0.94
CA PHE A 238 -17.32 9.87 -2.13
C PHE A 238 -17.93 8.47 -1.99
N GLY A 239 -17.72 7.82 -0.84
CA GLY A 239 -18.28 6.51 -0.51
C GLY A 239 -19.81 6.50 -0.57
N TRP A 240 -20.46 7.53 -0.05
CA TRP A 240 -21.91 7.68 -0.12
C TRP A 240 -22.40 7.89 -1.56
N ARG A 241 -21.77 8.82 -2.30
CA ARG A 241 -22.16 9.15 -3.67
C ARG A 241 -22.02 7.95 -4.62
N GLN A 242 -20.97 7.15 -4.47
CA GLN A 242 -20.71 5.98 -5.31
C GLN A 242 -21.30 4.68 -4.73
N ARG A 243 -22.02 4.74 -3.61
CA ARG A 243 -22.51 3.58 -2.84
C ARG A 243 -21.40 2.55 -2.54
N ASN A 244 -20.18 3.03 -2.34
CA ASN A 244 -19.02 2.20 -2.09
C ASN A 244 -18.88 1.91 -0.60
N LEU A 245 -19.24 0.68 -0.21
CA LEU A 245 -19.21 0.20 1.16
C LEU A 245 -17.79 0.19 1.77
N PHE A 246 -16.73 0.13 0.95
CA PHE A 246 -15.35 0.12 1.43
C PHE A 246 -14.98 1.39 2.22
N TYR A 247 -15.27 2.58 1.68
CA TYR A 247 -14.97 3.83 2.38
C TYR A 247 -15.86 4.03 3.61
N LEU A 248 -17.12 3.57 3.52
CA LEU A 248 -18.10 3.65 4.62
C LEU A 248 -17.86 2.62 5.73
N SER A 249 -16.98 1.64 5.51
CA SER A 249 -16.54 0.73 6.56
C SER A 249 -15.18 1.14 7.12
N ALA A 250 -14.21 1.41 6.24
CA ALA A 250 -12.84 1.72 6.64
C ALA A 250 -12.73 3.03 7.42
N ILE A 251 -13.42 4.10 7.00
CA ILE A 251 -13.31 5.41 7.65
C ILE A 251 -13.98 5.41 9.03
N PRO A 252 -15.21 4.91 9.23
CA PRO A 252 -15.79 4.84 10.57
C PRO A 252 -15.00 3.93 11.52
N PHE A 253 -14.41 2.84 11.02
CA PHE A 253 -13.50 2.02 11.81
C PHE A 253 -12.24 2.81 12.21
N ALA A 254 -11.64 3.55 11.29
CA ALA A 254 -10.52 4.43 11.59
C ALA A 254 -10.87 5.51 12.63
N ILE A 255 -12.06 6.12 12.56
CA ILE A 255 -12.55 7.07 13.57
C ILE A 255 -12.69 6.40 14.93
N LEU A 256 -13.24 5.19 15.00
CA LEU A 256 -13.34 4.41 16.24
C LEU A 256 -11.95 4.21 16.87
N MET A 257 -10.93 3.89 16.07
CA MET A 257 -9.56 3.71 16.56
C MET A 257 -8.94 5.03 17.07
N ILE A 258 -9.20 6.17 16.41
CA ILE A 258 -8.75 7.48 16.88
C ILE A 258 -9.42 7.84 18.21
N LEU A 259 -10.73 7.64 18.34
CA LEU A 259 -11.47 7.88 19.58
C LEU A 259 -11.00 6.98 20.72
N LEU A 260 -10.67 5.72 20.40
CA LEU A 260 -10.09 4.79 21.36
C LEU A 260 -8.72 5.27 21.85
N SER A 261 -7.85 5.72 20.94
CA SER A 261 -6.54 6.29 21.29
C SER A 261 -6.69 7.55 22.17
N LEU A 262 -7.64 8.43 21.84
CA LEU A 262 -7.96 9.60 22.66
C LEU A 262 -8.38 9.20 24.07
N PHE A 263 -9.29 8.22 24.18
CA PHE A 263 -9.74 7.68 25.47
C PHE A 263 -8.58 7.10 26.27
N ILE A 264 -7.71 6.30 25.65
CA ILE A 264 -6.57 5.67 26.34
C ILE A 264 -5.58 6.72 26.83
N CYS A 265 -5.18 7.67 25.98
CA CYS A 265 -4.11 8.62 26.31
C CYS A 265 -4.56 9.76 27.24
N HIS A 266 -5.87 10.02 27.37
CA HIS A 266 -6.40 11.11 28.21
C HIS A 266 -7.34 10.67 29.34
N SER A 267 -7.62 9.38 29.49
CA SER A 267 -8.39 8.91 30.64
C SER A 267 -7.50 8.87 31.89
N ASN A 268 -7.83 9.68 32.89
CA ASN A 268 -7.19 9.63 34.22
C ASN A 268 -7.63 8.38 35.03
N LEU A 269 -7.94 7.29 34.36
CA LEU A 269 -8.42 6.04 34.95
C LEU A 269 -7.24 5.13 35.29
N ARG A 270 -7.45 4.15 36.17
CA ARG A 270 -6.47 3.09 36.44
C ARG A 270 -6.36 2.17 35.23
N ASP A 271 -5.17 1.61 34.99
CA ASP A 271 -4.87 0.74 33.83
C ASP A 271 -5.88 -0.38 33.62
N VAL A 272 -6.34 -1.03 34.71
CA VAL A 272 -7.34 -2.11 34.65
C VAL A 272 -8.68 -1.61 34.08
N ASN A 273 -9.10 -0.40 34.45
CA ASN A 273 -10.34 0.20 33.95
C ASN A 273 -10.20 0.63 32.50
N ILE A 274 -9.01 1.15 32.11
CA ILE A 274 -8.71 1.50 30.72
C ILE A 274 -8.79 0.26 29.84
N PHE A 275 -8.16 -0.84 30.26
CA PHE A 275 -8.20 -2.12 29.54
C PHE A 275 -9.63 -2.63 29.35
N LEU A 276 -10.42 -2.67 30.43
CA LEU A 276 -11.79 -3.18 30.37
C LEU A 276 -12.70 -2.29 29.49
N LEU A 277 -12.67 -0.97 29.69
CA LEU A 277 -13.52 -0.04 28.95
C LEU A 277 -13.12 0.06 27.48
N SER A 278 -11.82 0.06 27.17
CA SER A 278 -11.34 0.03 25.78
C SER A 278 -11.80 -1.24 25.05
N GLY A 279 -11.74 -2.41 25.72
CA GLY A 279 -12.28 -3.66 25.19
C GLY A 279 -13.78 -3.58 24.87
N ILE A 280 -14.58 -3.01 25.78
CA ILE A 280 -16.03 -2.80 25.54
C ILE A 280 -16.24 -1.84 24.36
N ILE A 281 -15.55 -0.70 24.32
CA ILE A 281 -15.66 0.28 23.24
C ILE A 281 -15.35 -0.35 21.88
N VAL A 282 -14.29 -1.15 21.79
CA VAL A 282 -13.92 -1.85 20.55
C VAL A 282 -15.01 -2.84 20.14
N ILE A 283 -15.42 -3.75 21.03
CA ILE A 283 -16.40 -4.79 20.70
C ILE A 283 -17.74 -4.17 20.29
N THR A 284 -18.26 -3.22 21.09
CA THR A 284 -19.52 -2.54 20.80
C THR A 284 -19.41 -1.71 19.53
N GLY A 285 -18.33 -0.94 19.36
CA GLY A 285 -18.10 -0.11 18.19
C GLY A 285 -18.03 -0.94 16.90
N THR A 286 -17.22 -2.01 16.88
CA THR A 286 -17.13 -2.88 15.70
C THR A 286 -18.45 -3.57 15.37
N THR A 287 -19.20 -4.00 16.39
CA THR A 287 -20.51 -4.66 16.20
C THR A 287 -21.52 -3.69 15.60
N LEU A 288 -21.61 -2.46 16.11
CA LEU A 288 -22.48 -1.42 15.57
C LEU A 288 -22.11 -1.03 14.14
N LEU A 289 -20.80 -0.94 13.84
CA LEU A 289 -20.32 -0.68 12.48
C LEU A 289 -20.72 -1.79 11.52
N ILE A 290 -20.50 -3.06 11.88
CA ILE A 290 -20.90 -4.21 11.07
C ILE A 290 -22.41 -4.19 10.83
N TYR A 291 -23.21 -3.96 11.88
CA TYR A 291 -24.66 -3.87 11.77
C TYR A 291 -25.10 -2.75 10.81
N ALA A 292 -24.51 -1.55 10.95
CA ALA A 292 -24.80 -0.41 10.08
C ALA A 292 -24.42 -0.68 8.62
N ILE A 293 -23.26 -1.29 8.37
CA ILE A 293 -22.79 -1.66 7.03
C ILE A 293 -23.71 -2.72 6.41
N LEU A 294 -24.12 -3.74 7.17
CA LEU A 294 -25.05 -4.77 6.69
C LEU A 294 -26.42 -4.17 6.35
N HIS A 295 -26.92 -3.24 7.17
CA HIS A 295 -28.14 -2.52 6.90
C HIS A 295 -28.04 -1.68 5.61
N LEU A 296 -26.94 -0.93 5.43
CA LEU A 296 -26.67 -0.17 4.20
C LEU A 296 -26.52 -1.08 2.98
N LYS A 297 -25.84 -2.23 3.11
CA LYS A 297 -25.73 -3.23 2.04
C LYS A 297 -27.12 -3.69 1.63
N LYS A 298 -27.97 -4.07 2.59
CA LYS A 298 -29.35 -4.50 2.33
C LYS A 298 -30.18 -3.40 1.65
N GLN A 299 -30.06 -2.16 2.08
CA GLN A 299 -30.79 -1.03 1.50
C GLN A 299 -30.37 -0.72 0.06
N TRP A 300 -29.09 -0.88 -0.29
CA TRP A 300 -28.56 -0.48 -1.60
C TRP A 300 -28.52 -1.59 -2.63
N TYR A 301 -28.30 -2.83 -2.19
CA TYR A 301 -28.08 -3.98 -3.06
C TYR A 301 -29.18 -5.05 -2.94
N GLY A 302 -30.14 -4.88 -2.03
CA GLY A 302 -31.19 -5.87 -1.75
C GLY A 302 -30.71 -7.00 -0.84
N THR A 303 -31.63 -7.84 -0.40
CA THR A 303 -31.32 -9.13 0.24
C THR A 303 -31.00 -10.15 -0.84
N GLU A 304 -29.80 -10.71 -0.81
CA GLU A 304 -29.56 -12.03 -1.40
C GLU A 304 -30.41 -13.01 -0.56
N GLU A 305 -31.57 -13.39 -1.07
CA GLU A 305 -32.29 -14.61 -0.64
C GLU A 305 -31.66 -15.84 -1.30
#